data_AF-X1QXY3-F1
#
_entry.id   AF-X1QXY3-F1
#
_cell.length_a   1.000
_cell.length_b   1.000
_cell.length_c   1.000
_cell.angle_alpha   90.00
_cell.angle_beta   90.00
_cell.angle_gamma   90.00
#
_symmetry.space_group_name_H-M   'P 1'
#
loop_
_entity.id
_entity.type
_entity.pdbx_description
1 polymer ?
#
loop_
_entity_poly.entity_id
_entity_poly.type
_entity_poly.pdbx_seq_one_letter_code
_entity_poly.pdbx_strand_id
1 'polypeptide(L)'
;TPIEKYPEFIRKLEELAERYKLFYASSARVIDCGHSMMFSFSYTFNRADPGSMDRAKEALDEAAEFALEQGGVIWKPNIDEQKMVMERMDPNTLKLMMKLKELLDPNGIMNPGNWEAN
;
A
#
# COMPACT_ATOMS: atom_id res chain seq x y z
N THR A 1 -2.97 8.63 8.13
CA THR A 1 -3.88 7.99 9.11
C THR A 1 -3.76 8.70 10.44
N PRO A 2 -4.85 8.86 11.21
CA PRO A 2 -4.81 9.46 12.55
C PRO A 2 -3.79 8.76 13.46
N ILE A 3 -3.13 9.53 14.33
CA ILE A 3 -2.02 9.03 15.17
C ILE A 3 -2.51 8.00 16.18
N GLU A 4 -3.75 8.11 16.63
CA GLU A 4 -4.37 7.23 17.62
C GLU A 4 -4.42 5.78 17.14
N LYS A 5 -4.38 5.56 15.81
CA LYS A 5 -4.33 4.22 15.21
C LYS A 5 -2.95 3.57 15.24
N TYR A 6 -1.90 4.28 15.65
CA TYR A 6 -0.52 3.76 15.63
C TYR A 6 -0.36 2.41 16.35
N PRO A 7 -0.95 2.20 17.55
CA PRO A 7 -0.87 0.91 18.22
C PRO A 7 -1.47 -0.24 17.41
N GLU A 8 -2.50 0.00 16.60
CA GLU A 8 -3.12 -1.03 15.75
C GLU A 8 -2.21 -1.40 14.59
N PHE A 9 -1.52 -0.43 13.98
CA PHE A 9 -0.56 -0.67 12.90
C PHE A 9 0.65 -1.47 13.38
N ILE A 10 1.20 -1.15 14.56
CA ILE A 10 2.30 -1.94 15.13
C ILE A 10 1.84 -3.36 15.46
N ARG A 11 0.66 -3.55 16.08
CA ARG A 11 0.15 -4.91 16.35
C ARG A 11 -0.04 -5.72 15.08
N LYS A 12 -0.57 -5.11 14.01
CA LYS A 12 -0.74 -5.80 12.73
C LYS A 12 0.60 -6.19 12.10
N LEU A 13 1.62 -5.33 12.19
CA LEU A 13 2.98 -5.65 11.74
C LEU A 13 3.53 -6.89 12.47
N GLU A 14 3.40 -6.92 13.79
CA GLU A 14 3.90 -8.03 14.63
C GLU A 14 3.13 -9.33 14.36
N GLU A 15 1.81 -9.26 14.26
CA GLU A 15 0.93 -10.39 13.90
C GLU A 15 1.34 -11.02 12.56
N LEU A 16 1.53 -10.19 11.53
CA LEU A 16 1.91 -10.66 10.20
C LEU A 16 3.34 -11.21 10.19
N ALA A 17 4.27 -10.55 10.90
CA ALA A 17 5.64 -11.05 11.03
C ALA A 17 5.68 -12.45 11.68
N GLU A 18 4.91 -12.67 12.74
CA GLU A 18 4.80 -13.98 13.39
C GLU A 18 4.17 -15.02 12.48
N ARG A 19 3.03 -14.70 11.85
CA ARG A 19 2.28 -15.60 10.96
C ARG A 19 3.12 -16.06 9.78
N TYR A 20 3.81 -15.13 9.12
CA TYR A 20 4.60 -15.38 7.93
C TYR A 20 6.05 -15.77 8.22
N LYS A 21 6.44 -15.83 9.51
CA LYS A 21 7.79 -16.16 9.98
C LYS A 21 8.85 -15.24 9.35
N LEU A 22 8.61 -13.93 9.44
CA LEU A 22 9.45 -12.88 8.89
C LEU A 22 10.05 -12.04 10.01
N PHE A 23 11.28 -11.55 9.83
CA PHE A 23 11.75 -10.45 10.65
C PHE A 23 11.21 -9.15 10.10
N TYR A 24 10.85 -8.24 11.00
CA TYR A 24 10.27 -6.95 10.65
C TYR A 24 11.14 -5.78 11.12
N ALA A 25 10.95 -4.66 10.45
CA ALA A 25 11.29 -3.33 10.92
C ALA A 25 10.09 -2.43 10.63
N SER A 26 10.00 -1.31 11.34
CA SER A 26 9.04 -0.25 11.00
C SER A 26 9.60 1.10 11.33
N SER A 27 9.16 2.09 10.57
CA SER A 27 9.33 3.49 10.91
C SER A 27 7.98 4.19 10.96
N ALA A 28 7.87 5.14 11.87
CA ALA A 28 6.71 6.00 12.04
C ALA A 28 7.19 7.45 12.04
N ARG A 29 6.49 8.30 11.29
CA ARG A 29 6.72 9.74 11.29
C ARG A 29 5.41 10.45 11.56
N VAL A 30 5.39 11.23 12.63
CA VAL A 30 4.31 12.17 12.90
C VAL A 30 4.40 13.32 11.89
N ILE A 31 3.27 13.60 11.23
CA ILE A 31 3.11 14.63 10.21
C ILE A 31 1.85 15.46 10.51
N ASP A 32 1.61 16.49 9.69
CA ASP A 32 0.39 17.32 9.79
C ASP A 32 0.17 17.87 11.21
N CYS A 33 1.23 18.48 11.77
CA CYS A 33 1.21 19.08 13.11
C CYS A 33 0.76 18.15 14.25
N GLY A 34 0.85 16.82 14.07
CA GLY A 34 0.41 15.86 15.09
C GLY A 34 -1.00 15.32 14.87
N HIS A 35 -1.64 15.56 13.73
CA HIS A 35 -2.93 14.95 13.41
C HIS A 35 -2.80 13.63 12.66
N SER A 36 -1.67 13.40 11.99
CA SER A 36 -1.47 12.21 11.17
C SER A 36 -0.10 11.60 11.38
N MET A 37 0.00 10.31 11.04
CA MET A 37 1.27 9.61 10.91
C MET A 37 1.43 8.99 9.53
N MET A 38 2.68 8.88 9.11
CA MET A 38 3.14 7.97 8.07
C MET A 38 3.76 6.75 8.75
N PHE A 39 3.25 5.56 8.43
CA PHE A 39 3.74 4.28 8.94
C PHE A 39 4.32 3.45 7.80
N SER A 40 5.34 2.66 8.09
CA SER A 40 5.93 1.71 7.14
C SER A 40 5.88 0.30 7.69
N PHE A 41 5.20 -0.59 6.97
CA PHE A 41 5.37 -2.02 7.13
C PHE A 41 6.64 -2.42 6.38
N SER A 42 7.58 -3.09 7.05
CA SER A 42 8.79 -3.57 6.39
C SER A 42 9.16 -4.95 6.90
N TYR A 43 9.04 -5.93 6.01
CA TYR A 43 9.47 -7.30 6.27
C TYR A 43 10.76 -7.57 5.50
N THR A 44 11.71 -8.21 6.17
CA THR A 44 12.95 -8.64 5.54
C THR A 44 12.77 -10.06 4.98
N PHE A 45 13.42 -10.34 3.86
CA PHE A 45 13.39 -11.64 3.23
C PHE A 45 14.78 -12.01 2.70
N ASN A 46 15.04 -13.31 2.59
CA ASN A 46 16.26 -13.82 1.97
C ASN A 46 16.03 -14.03 0.47
N ARG A 47 16.78 -13.31 -0.37
CA ARG A 47 16.71 -13.45 -1.83
C ARG A 47 17.06 -14.84 -2.36
N ALA A 48 17.85 -15.61 -1.61
CA ALA A 48 18.21 -16.98 -1.97
C ALA A 48 17.13 -18.01 -1.58
N ASP A 49 16.10 -17.61 -0.83
CA ASP A 49 14.94 -18.43 -0.48
C ASP A 49 13.68 -17.84 -1.14
N PRO A 50 13.25 -18.37 -2.31
CA PRO A 50 12.04 -17.91 -2.99
C PRO A 50 10.81 -17.92 -2.08
N GLY A 51 10.69 -18.92 -1.19
CA GLY A 51 9.56 -18.99 -0.27
C GLY A 51 9.56 -17.86 0.76
N SER A 52 10.74 -17.35 1.16
CA SER A 52 10.82 -16.16 2.03
C SER A 52 10.36 -14.90 1.32
N MET A 53 10.57 -14.80 0.01
CA MET A 53 10.14 -13.65 -0.79
C MET A 53 8.62 -13.66 -0.97
N ASP A 54 8.05 -14.83 -1.28
CA ASP A 54 6.60 -15.01 -1.47
C ASP A 54 5.85 -14.65 -0.18
N ARG A 55 6.28 -15.19 0.97
CA ARG A 55 5.70 -14.85 2.28
C ARG A 55 5.78 -13.36 2.60
N ALA A 56 6.88 -12.69 2.24
CA ALA A 56 7.04 -11.25 2.46
C ALA A 56 6.12 -10.43 1.55
N LYS A 57 5.90 -10.87 0.31
CA LYS A 57 4.91 -10.26 -0.59
C LYS A 57 3.50 -10.39 -0.02
N GLU A 58 3.09 -11.61 0.35
CA GLU A 58 1.76 -11.87 0.94
C GLU A 58 1.52 -11.03 2.21
N ALA A 59 2.52 -10.94 3.09
CA ALA A 59 2.45 -10.11 4.29
C ALA A 59 2.32 -8.61 3.98
N LEU A 60 2.94 -8.11 2.90
CA LEU A 60 2.79 -6.72 2.47
C LEU A 60 1.42 -6.45 1.85
N ASP A 61 0.90 -7.37 1.03
CA ASP A 61 -0.42 -7.25 0.42
C ASP A 61 -1.52 -7.22 1.51
N GLU A 62 -1.43 -8.10 2.53
CA GLU A 62 -2.32 -8.05 3.70
C GLU A 62 -2.17 -6.76 4.51
N ALA A 63 -0.94 -6.26 4.68
CA ALA A 63 -0.70 -5.01 5.39
C ALA A 63 -1.27 -3.80 4.65
N ALA A 64 -1.20 -3.80 3.31
CA ALA A 64 -1.78 -2.77 2.45
C ALA A 64 -3.31 -2.77 2.53
N GLU A 65 -3.94 -3.95 2.46
CA GLU A 65 -5.38 -4.09 2.65
C GLU A 65 -5.82 -3.57 4.02
N PHE A 66 -5.17 -4.00 5.10
CA PHE A 66 -5.42 -3.49 6.44
C PHE A 66 -5.26 -1.97 6.51
N ALA A 67 -4.19 -1.41 5.93
CA ALA A 67 -3.96 0.03 5.94
C ALA A 67 -5.11 0.79 5.26
N LEU A 68 -5.65 0.28 4.14
CA LEU A 68 -6.80 0.86 3.44
C LEU A 68 -8.08 0.76 4.27
N GLU A 69 -8.34 -0.38 4.91
CA GLU A 69 -9.48 -0.56 5.83
C GLU A 69 -9.44 0.42 7.01
N GLN A 70 -8.23 0.74 7.49
CA GLN A 70 -8.03 1.74 8.54
C GLN A 70 -8.15 3.20 8.05
N GLY A 71 -8.52 3.43 6.80
CA GLY A 71 -8.61 4.77 6.20
C GLY A 71 -7.23 5.37 5.90
N GLY A 72 -6.21 4.54 5.77
CA GLY A 72 -4.88 4.95 5.34
C GLY A 72 -4.81 5.21 3.84
N VAL A 73 -3.75 5.92 3.44
CA VAL A 73 -3.43 6.21 2.04
C VAL A 73 -2.04 5.67 1.76
N ILE A 74 -1.91 4.83 0.74
CA ILE A 74 -0.63 4.25 0.33
C ILE A 74 0.16 5.33 -0.44
N TRP A 75 1.34 5.69 0.05
CA TRP A 75 2.13 6.80 -0.50
C TRP A 75 2.78 6.48 -1.86
N LYS A 76 3.21 5.23 -2.06
CA LYS A 76 3.89 4.77 -3.29
C LYS A 76 3.42 3.36 -3.64
N PRO A 77 2.18 3.20 -4.11
CA PRO A 77 1.61 1.89 -4.35
C PRO A 77 2.29 1.19 -5.54
N ASN A 78 2.56 -0.10 -5.38
CA ASN A 78 2.88 -1.01 -6.48
C ASN A 78 1.63 -1.29 -7.34
N ILE A 79 1.75 -2.07 -8.43
CA ILE A 79 0.63 -2.32 -9.35
C ILE A 79 -0.57 -2.99 -8.65
N ASP A 80 -0.32 -3.97 -7.79
CA ASP A 80 -1.37 -4.70 -7.07
C ASP A 80 -2.05 -3.77 -6.05
N GLU A 81 -1.27 -2.96 -5.33
CA GLU A 81 -1.80 -1.93 -4.41
C GLU A 81 -2.57 -0.82 -5.15
N GLN A 82 -2.15 -0.44 -6.36
CA GLN A 82 -2.89 0.51 -7.19
C GLN A 82 -4.26 -0.04 -7.56
N LYS A 83 -4.36 -1.34 -7.91
CA LYS A 83 -5.65 -2.01 -8.14
C LYS A 83 -6.53 -1.94 -6.89
N MET A 84 -5.99 -2.30 -5.73
CA MET A 84 -6.72 -2.23 -4.45
C MET A 84 -7.23 -0.82 -4.13
N VAL A 85 -6.42 0.22 -4.42
CA VAL A 85 -6.80 1.62 -4.22
C VAL A 85 -7.89 2.04 -5.22
N MET A 86 -7.75 1.68 -6.49
CA MET A 86 -8.72 2.02 -7.54
C MET A 86 -10.07 1.36 -7.30
N GLU A 87 -10.11 0.13 -6.82
CA GLU A 87 -11.34 -0.59 -6.45
C GLU A 87 -12.12 0.09 -5.31
N ARG A 88 -11.40 0.73 -4.38
CA ARG A 88 -11.98 1.43 -3.22
C ARG A 88 -12.19 2.93 -3.47
N MET A 89 -11.71 3.45 -4.59
CA MET A 89 -11.81 4.87 -4.94
C MET A 89 -13.26 5.26 -5.25
N ASP A 90 -13.64 6.49 -4.93
CA ASP A 90 -14.90 7.04 -5.41
C ASP A 90 -15.00 6.91 -6.95
N PRO A 91 -16.08 6.33 -7.48
CA PRO A 91 -16.16 6.01 -8.91
C PRO A 91 -16.17 7.26 -9.80
N ASN A 92 -16.63 8.41 -9.32
CA ASN A 92 -16.60 9.65 -10.10
C ASN A 92 -15.18 10.21 -10.18
N THR A 93 -14.43 10.10 -9.08
CA THR A 93 -13.01 10.48 -9.02
C THR A 93 -12.19 9.61 -9.98
N LEU A 94 -12.37 8.29 -9.91
CA LEU A 94 -11.69 7.35 -10.81
C LEU A 94 -12.01 7.65 -12.29
N LYS A 95 -13.29 7.85 -12.61
CA LYS A 95 -13.73 8.21 -13.96
C LYS A 95 -13.14 9.52 -14.45
N LEU A 96 -13.02 10.53 -13.58
CA LEU A 96 -12.40 11.81 -13.92
C LEU A 96 -10.91 11.61 -14.22
N MET A 97 -10.18 10.87 -13.38
CA MET A 97 -8.77 10.57 -13.60
C MET A 97 -8.53 9.84 -14.92
N MET A 98 -9.35 8.83 -15.25
CA MET A 98 -9.22 8.08 -16.51
C MET A 98 -9.47 8.98 -17.73
N LYS A 99 -10.50 9.83 -17.69
CA LYS A 99 -10.77 10.80 -18.76
C LYS A 99 -9.63 11.80 -18.97
N LEU A 100 -9.02 12.28 -17.88
CA LEU A 100 -7.87 13.19 -17.98
C LEU A 100 -6.67 12.48 -18.61
N LYS A 101 -6.43 11.22 -18.24
CA LYS A 101 -5.37 10.42 -18.84
C LYS A 101 -5.61 10.20 -20.34
N GLU A 102 -6.80 9.76 -20.74
CA GLU A 102 -7.15 9.56 -22.16
C GLU A 102 -7.03 10.86 -22.98
N LEU A 103 -7.40 12.00 -22.38
CA LEU A 103 -7.27 13.30 -23.02
C LEU A 103 -5.81 13.70 -23.26
N LEU A 104 -4.93 13.42 -22.29
CA LEU A 104 -3.53 13.83 -22.32
C LEU A 104 -2.61 12.83 -23.04
N ASP A 105 -2.94 11.55 -22.99
CA ASP A 105 -2.18 10.45 -23.57
C ASP A 105 -3.08 9.54 -24.43
N PRO A 106 -3.60 10.06 -25.56
CA PRO A 106 -4.54 9.33 -26.42
C PRO A 106 -3.93 8.08 -27.07
N ASN A 107 -2.60 7.96 -27.11
CA ASN A 107 -1.89 6.80 -27.65
C ASN A 107 -1.43 5.82 -26.56
N GLY A 108 -1.63 6.14 -25.27
CA GLY A 108 -1.24 5.28 -24.16
C GLY A 108 0.26 5.02 -24.06
N ILE A 109 1.12 5.98 -24.41
CA ILE A 109 2.58 5.80 -24.42
C ILE A 109 3.26 6.30 -23.14
N MET A 110 2.55 7.03 -22.27
CA MET A 110 3.09 7.60 -21.05
C MET A 110 2.89 6.65 -19.86
N ASN A 111 3.93 5.84 -19.60
CA ASN A 111 4.00 4.87 -18.51
C ASN A 111 2.80 3.88 -18.47
N PRO A 112 2.69 3.00 -19.49
CA PRO A 112 1.57 2.06 -19.60
C PRO A 112 1.42 1.16 -18.36
N GLY A 113 0.19 0.88 -17.96
CA GLY A 113 -0.16 0.03 -16.81
C GLY A 113 -0.23 0.74 -15.45
N ASN A 114 0.35 1.94 -15.32
CA ASN A 114 0.33 2.70 -14.08
C ASN A 114 -1.01 3.43 -13.88
N TRP A 115 -1.72 3.10 -12.80
CA TRP A 115 -3.09 3.55 -12.48
C TRP A 115 -4.14 3.21 -13.54
N GLU A 116 -4.00 2.07 -14.21
CA GLU A 116 -4.93 1.64 -15.28
C GLU A 116 -5.76 0.40 -14.91
N ALA A 117 -5.52 -0.20 -13.74
CA ALA A 117 -6.14 -1.47 -13.31
C ALA A 117 -6.01 -2.66 -14.30
N ASN A 118 -5.10 -2.57 -15.27
CA ASN A 118 -4.82 -3.59 -16.28
C ASN A 118 -3.98 -4.75 -15.74
#